data_AF-A0A2V7QK51-F1
#
_entry.id   AF-A0A2V7QK51-F1
#
_cell.length_a   1.000
_cell.length_b   1.000
_cell.length_c   1.000
_cell.angle_alpha   90.00
_cell.angle_beta   90.00
_cell.angle_gamma   90.00
#
_symmetry.space_group_name_H-M   'P 1'
#
loop_
_entity.id
_entity.type
_entity.pdbx_description
1 polymer ?
#
loop_
_entity_poly.entity_id
_entity_poly.type
_entity_poly.pdbx_seq_one_letter_code
_entity_poly.pdbx_strand_id
1 'polypeptide(L)'
;MPHVQYWARVRADQDCPLRRGAWYRVVELTPVEAIVDVNHRLLHIPRAFVQVLPLRPPAWTVVPGPEGAAAGAGRKYGVCPSCCARARLDGPAPAMRCPRCGTLAAVAWSDADWRAFEVRTGRPAPGTLAKARARALKALAAAFGLQA
;
A
#
# COMPACT_ATOMS: atom_id res chain seq x y z
N MET A 1 20.60 -15.61 5.56
CA MET A 1 20.27 -14.40 4.78
C MET A 1 18.94 -13.87 5.26
N PRO A 2 18.76 -12.55 5.52
CA PRO A 2 17.47 -12.04 5.96
C PRO A 2 16.41 -12.34 4.91
N HIS A 3 15.32 -12.98 5.33
CA HIS A 3 14.18 -13.23 4.46
C HIS A 3 13.53 -11.88 4.10
N VAL A 4 13.32 -11.63 2.81
CA VAL A 4 12.60 -10.44 2.36
C VAL A 4 11.13 -10.61 2.73
N GLN A 5 10.62 -9.74 3.59
CA GLN A 5 9.20 -9.72 3.93
C GLN A 5 8.41 -9.00 2.83
N TYR A 6 7.55 -9.73 2.14
CA TYR A 6 6.64 -9.15 1.14
C TYR A 6 5.34 -8.65 1.76
N TRP A 7 4.73 -7.70 1.06
CA TRP A 7 3.46 -7.11 1.43
C TRP A 7 2.52 -7.11 0.23
N ALA A 8 1.25 -7.44 0.45
CA ALA A 8 0.25 -7.54 -0.59
C ALA A 8 -0.89 -6.54 -0.36
N ARG A 9 -1.35 -5.91 -1.44
CA ARG A 9 -2.55 -5.06 -1.45
C ARG A 9 -3.43 -5.44 -2.62
N VAL A 10 -4.75 -5.53 -2.41
CA VAL A 10 -5.71 -5.80 -3.48
C VAL A 10 -5.70 -4.71 -4.56
N ARG A 11 -5.83 -5.12 -5.82
CA ARG A 11 -6.00 -4.22 -6.98
C ARG A 11 -7.41 -3.61 -7.02
N ALA A 12 -7.56 -2.48 -7.70
CA ALA A 12 -8.76 -1.63 -7.62
C ALA A 12 -10.07 -2.31 -8.08
N ASP A 13 -9.98 -3.29 -8.97
CA ASP A 13 -11.06 -3.93 -9.72
C ASP A 13 -11.38 -5.36 -9.25
N GLN A 14 -10.70 -5.84 -8.22
CA GLN A 14 -10.82 -7.22 -7.77
C GLN A 14 -11.77 -7.33 -6.58
N ASP A 15 -12.64 -8.34 -6.63
CA ASP A 15 -13.45 -8.75 -5.50
C ASP A 15 -12.69 -9.77 -4.67
N CYS A 16 -12.34 -9.39 -3.43
CA CYS A 16 -11.60 -10.26 -2.54
C CYS A 16 -11.84 -9.82 -1.08
N PRO A 17 -11.61 -10.70 -0.10
CA PRO A 17 -11.88 -10.40 1.31
C PRO A 17 -10.95 -9.35 1.92
N LEU A 18 -9.91 -8.90 1.20
CA LEU A 18 -8.98 -7.89 1.70
C LEU A 18 -9.58 -6.49 1.66
N ARG A 19 -9.36 -5.72 2.73
CA ARG A 19 -9.67 -4.29 2.74
C ARG A 19 -8.91 -3.58 1.62
N ARG A 20 -9.66 -3.01 0.67
CA ARG A 20 -9.12 -2.11 -0.37
C ARG A 20 -8.29 -0.99 0.23
N GLY A 21 -7.03 -0.89 -0.23
CA GLY A 21 -6.04 0.09 0.20
C GLY A 21 -5.09 -0.37 1.32
N ALA A 22 -5.36 -1.49 2.00
CA ALA A 22 -4.49 -1.98 3.08
C ALA A 22 -3.39 -2.92 2.56
N TRP A 23 -2.21 -2.84 3.18
CA TRP A 23 -1.09 -3.75 2.92
C TRP A 23 -1.03 -4.85 3.98
N TYR A 24 -1.06 -6.11 3.55
CA TYR A 24 -1.02 -7.29 4.41
C TYR A 24 0.32 -7.99 4.28
N ARG A 25 0.79 -8.56 5.38
CA ARG A 25 2.02 -9.34 5.42
C ARG A 25 1.81 -10.62 4.62
N VAL A 26 2.67 -10.88 3.66
CA VAL A 26 2.67 -12.14 2.91
C VAL A 26 3.45 -13.18 3.71
N VAL A 27 2.80 -14.28 4.04
CA VAL A 27 3.42 -15.42 4.74
C VAL A 27 4.07 -16.35 3.73
N GLU A 28 3.39 -16.59 2.62
CA GLU A 28 3.90 -17.40 1.50
C GLU A 28 3.50 -16.78 0.16
N LEU A 29 4.39 -16.89 -0.81
CA LEU A 29 4.19 -16.35 -2.16
C LEU A 29 4.54 -17.40 -3.20
N THR A 30 3.53 -17.85 -3.94
CA THR A 30 3.69 -18.79 -5.06
C THR A 30 3.45 -18.06 -6.38
N PRO A 31 3.68 -18.69 -7.55
CA PRO A 31 3.35 -18.08 -8.84
C PRO A 31 1.85 -17.78 -9.04
N VAL A 32 0.96 -18.45 -8.31
CA VAL A 32 -0.50 -18.36 -8.50
C VAL A 32 -1.26 -17.82 -7.29
N GLU A 33 -0.68 -17.88 -6.09
CA GLU A 33 -1.32 -17.46 -4.85
C GLU A 33 -0.39 -16.60 -3.97
N ALA A 34 -1.01 -15.73 -3.18
CA ALA A 34 -0.40 -15.07 -2.04
C ALA A 34 -1.17 -15.47 -0.79
N ILE A 35 -0.47 -16.11 0.17
CA ILE A 35 -1.01 -16.39 1.50
C ILE A 35 -0.69 -15.19 2.37
N VAL A 36 -1.72 -14.48 2.83
CA VAL A 36 -1.59 -13.24 3.59
C VAL A 36 -2.13 -13.38 5.01
N ASP A 37 -1.45 -12.73 5.95
CA ASP A 37 -1.91 -12.62 7.34
C ASP A 37 -2.84 -11.42 7.51
N VAL A 38 -4.09 -11.70 7.85
CA VAL A 38 -5.14 -10.73 8.15
C VAL A 38 -5.61 -10.95 9.59
N ASN A 39 -5.14 -10.12 10.51
CA ASN A 39 -5.46 -10.22 11.94
C ASN A 39 -5.25 -11.65 12.49
N HIS A 40 -4.08 -12.24 12.23
CA HIS A 40 -3.71 -13.60 12.63
C HIS A 40 -4.46 -14.73 11.93
N ARG A 41 -5.25 -14.41 10.90
CA ARG A 41 -5.89 -15.38 10.01
C ARG A 41 -5.18 -15.40 8.66
N LEU A 42 -4.81 -16.59 8.21
CA LEU A 42 -4.24 -16.79 6.87
C LEU A 42 -5.36 -16.83 5.84
N LEU A 43 -5.24 -15.98 4.81
CA LEU A 43 -6.13 -15.98 3.66
C LEU A 43 -5.35 -16.28 2.39
N HIS A 44 -5.91 -17.16 1.57
CA HIS A 44 -5.42 -17.50 0.25
C HIS A 44 -6.03 -16.56 -0.78
N ILE A 45 -5.19 -15.77 -1.45
CA ILE A 45 -5.63 -14.78 -2.41
C ILE A 45 -4.96 -15.08 -3.76
N PRO A 46 -5.72 -15.16 -4.87
CA PRO A 46 -5.12 -15.27 -6.19
C PRO A 46 -4.06 -14.20 -6.39
N ARG A 47 -2.86 -14.58 -6.82
CA ARG A 47 -1.74 -13.65 -6.97
C ARG A 47 -2.04 -12.53 -7.96
N ALA A 48 -2.84 -12.82 -8.98
CA ALA A 48 -3.33 -11.82 -9.93
C ALA A 48 -4.11 -10.69 -9.24
N PHE A 49 -4.80 -10.97 -8.12
CA PHE A 49 -5.68 -10.02 -7.45
C PHE A 49 -4.93 -8.99 -6.61
N VAL A 50 -3.65 -9.24 -6.31
CA VAL A 50 -2.84 -8.42 -5.42
C VAL A 50 -1.62 -7.84 -6.13
N GLN A 51 -1.28 -6.61 -5.77
CA GLN A 51 0.04 -6.04 -5.98
C GLN A 51 0.94 -6.49 -4.82
N VAL A 52 2.16 -6.92 -5.11
CA VAL A 52 3.11 -7.41 -4.12
C VAL A 52 4.39 -6.59 -4.13
N LEU A 53 4.81 -6.10 -2.97
CA LEU A 53 6.02 -5.28 -2.79
C LEU A 53 6.98 -5.91 -1.78
N PRO A 54 8.29 -5.65 -1.90
CA PRO A 54 9.29 -6.12 -0.93
C PRO A 54 9.36 -5.27 0.34
N LEU A 55 8.48 -4.27 0.49
CA LEU A 55 8.32 -3.44 1.68
C LEU A 55 6.86 -3.04 1.84
N ARG A 56 6.47 -2.66 3.06
CA ARG A 56 5.20 -1.96 3.30
C ARG A 56 5.40 -0.48 3.00
N PRO A 57 4.68 0.12 2.03
CA PRO A 57 4.72 1.55 1.83
C PRO A 57 4.39 2.31 3.12
N PRO A 58 5.26 3.22 3.59
CA PRO A 58 5.03 4.02 4.79
C PRO A 58 4.15 5.25 4.49
N ALA A 59 3.14 5.09 3.62
CA ALA A 59 2.31 6.17 3.12
C ALA A 59 0.83 5.76 3.10
N TRP A 60 -0.07 6.72 3.28
CA TRP A 60 -1.49 6.51 3.09
C TRP A 60 -1.77 6.04 1.68
N THR A 61 -2.49 4.93 1.55
CA THR A 61 -3.01 4.52 0.24
C THR A 61 -4.32 5.24 -0.04
N VAL A 62 -4.38 5.93 -1.18
CA VAL A 62 -5.58 6.59 -1.67
C VAL A 62 -6.46 5.57 -2.40
N VAL A 63 -7.71 5.45 -1.98
CA VAL A 63 -8.70 4.59 -2.61
C VAL A 63 -9.78 5.47 -3.25
N PRO A 64 -10.06 5.32 -4.56
CA PRO A 64 -11.21 5.94 -5.19
C PRO A 64 -12.51 5.54 -4.49
N GLY A 65 -13.41 6.50 -4.27
CA GLY A 65 -14.77 6.18 -3.86
C GLY A 65 -15.52 5.41 -4.96
N PRO A 66 -16.66 4.76 -4.65
CA PRO A 66 -17.49 4.13 -5.67
C PRO A 66 -17.88 5.14 -6.75
N GLU A 67 -17.80 4.73 -8.03
CA GLU A 67 -18.26 5.53 -9.17
C GLU A 67 -19.78 5.76 -9.05
N GLY A 68 -20.24 6.99 -9.30
CA GLY A 68 -21.66 7.37 -9.23
C GLY A 68 -22.05 8.28 -8.06
N ALA A 69 -21.12 8.64 -7.17
CA ALA A 69 -21.35 9.79 -6.28
C ALA A 69 -21.37 11.08 -7.12
N ALA A 70 -22.47 11.84 -7.06
CA ALA A 70 -22.72 13.05 -7.85
C ALA A 70 -21.48 13.93 -8.01
N ALA A 71 -21.33 14.53 -9.20
CA ALA A 71 -20.22 15.39 -9.59
C ALA A 71 -19.89 16.40 -8.47
N GLY A 72 -18.71 16.24 -7.87
CA GLY A 72 -18.25 17.02 -6.71
C GLY A 72 -17.95 16.20 -5.44
N ALA A 73 -18.37 14.94 -5.35
CA ALA A 73 -18.27 14.15 -4.11
C ALA A 73 -17.83 12.68 -4.28
N GLY A 74 -16.93 12.39 -5.22
CA GLY A 74 -16.18 11.12 -5.18
C GLY A 74 -15.26 11.13 -3.95
N ARG A 75 -15.78 10.77 -2.77
CA ARG A 75 -15.03 10.79 -1.50
C ARG A 75 -13.92 9.74 -1.56
N LYS A 76 -12.75 10.15 -2.07
CA LYS A 76 -11.50 9.41 -1.90
C LYS A 76 -11.28 9.23 -0.40
N TYR A 77 -10.91 8.03 0.01
CA TYR A 77 -10.51 7.78 1.38
C TYR A 77 -9.08 7.26 1.41
N GLY A 78 -8.38 7.58 2.48
CA GLY A 78 -7.04 7.09 2.76
C GLY A 78 -7.12 5.85 3.64
N VAL A 79 -6.22 4.90 3.43
CA VAL A 79 -5.96 3.80 4.36
C VAL A 79 -4.63 4.03 5.06
N CYS A 80 -4.66 4.06 6.39
CA CYS A 80 -3.49 4.30 7.22
C CYS A 80 -2.45 3.18 7.03
N PRO A 81 -1.17 3.50 6.77
CA PRO A 81 -0.12 2.50 6.57
C PRO A 81 0.23 1.72 7.86
N SER A 82 -0.13 2.26 9.03
CA SER A 82 0.17 1.66 10.33
C SER A 82 -0.94 0.73 10.81
N CYS A 83 -2.17 1.23 10.92
CA CYS A 83 -3.28 0.52 11.55
C CYS A 83 -4.43 0.12 10.60
N CYS A 84 -4.28 0.34 9.30
CA CYS A 84 -5.28 0.04 8.26
C CYS A 84 -6.64 0.75 8.42
N ALA A 85 -6.75 1.75 9.32
CA ALA A 85 -7.96 2.57 9.46
C ALA A 85 -8.22 3.40 8.21
N ARG A 86 -9.51 3.55 7.88
CA ARG A 86 -9.96 4.47 6.82
C ARG A 86 -10.10 5.88 7.40
N ALA A 87 -9.71 6.88 6.63
CA ALA A 87 -9.98 8.28 6.93
C ALA A 87 -10.36 9.01 5.63
N ARG A 88 -11.16 10.07 5.74
CA ARG A 88 -11.45 10.94 4.59
C ARG A 88 -10.17 11.65 4.16
N LEU A 89 -10.05 11.93 2.87
CA LEU A 89 -8.98 12.76 2.33
C LEU A 89 -9.57 14.10 1.93
N ASP A 90 -9.14 15.16 2.59
CA ASP A 90 -9.59 16.52 2.33
C ASP A 90 -8.57 17.21 1.41
N GLY A 91 -8.78 17.11 0.10
CA GLY A 91 -7.91 17.71 -0.91
C GLY A 91 -6.53 17.04 -1.05
N PRO A 92 -5.64 17.58 -1.92
CA PRO A 92 -4.34 16.98 -2.27
C PRO A 92 -3.26 17.19 -1.18
N ALA A 93 -3.59 16.95 0.09
CA ALA A 93 -2.65 17.12 1.19
C ALA A 93 -1.43 16.18 1.04
N PRO A 94 -0.18 16.66 1.25
CA PRO A 94 1.02 15.83 1.08
C PRO A 94 1.20 14.81 2.21
N ALA A 95 0.66 15.08 3.40
CA ALA A 95 0.70 14.21 4.57
C ALA A 95 -0.57 14.34 5.41
N MET A 96 -0.87 13.31 6.22
CA MET A 96 -2.05 13.28 7.09
C MET A 96 -1.76 12.48 8.36
N ARG A 97 -2.34 12.93 9.49
CA ARG A 97 -2.30 12.21 10.76
C ARG A 97 -3.48 11.25 10.88
N CYS A 98 -3.22 10.02 11.31
CA CYS A 98 -4.28 9.04 11.51
C CYS A 98 -5.13 9.39 12.73
N PRO A 99 -6.46 9.55 12.61
CA PRO A 99 -7.32 9.82 13.76
C PRO A 99 -7.44 8.63 14.71
N ARG A 100 -7.10 7.40 14.26
CA ARG A 100 -7.17 6.18 15.08
C ARG A 100 -5.89 5.89 15.85
N CYS A 101 -4.72 5.93 15.19
CA CYS A 101 -3.45 5.53 15.80
C CYS A 101 -2.42 6.66 15.90
N GLY A 102 -2.76 7.90 15.52
CA GLY A 102 -1.89 9.07 15.63
C GLY A 102 -0.70 9.13 14.66
N THR A 103 -0.47 8.08 13.86
CA THR A 103 0.64 8.04 12.88
C THR A 103 0.50 9.17 11.86
N LEU A 104 1.54 9.98 11.72
CA LEU A 104 1.70 10.96 10.66
C LEU A 104 2.47 10.32 9.49
N ALA A 105 1.92 10.39 8.28
CA ALA A 105 2.53 9.79 7.09
C ALA A 105 2.17 10.57 5.83
N ALA A 106 3.00 10.44 4.79
CA ALA A 106 2.74 10.99 3.46
C ALA A 106 1.47 10.38 2.84
N VAL A 107 0.81 11.13 1.95
CA VAL A 107 -0.34 10.64 1.17
C VAL A 107 0.10 10.23 -0.23
N ALA A 108 -0.06 8.95 -0.57
CA ALA A 108 0.28 8.43 -1.90
C ALA A 108 -0.87 8.68 -2.89
N TRP A 109 -0.90 9.88 -3.46
CA TRP A 109 -1.87 10.28 -4.49
C TRP A 109 -1.76 9.48 -5.80
N SER A 110 -0.61 8.86 -6.04
CA SER A 110 -0.37 7.95 -7.15
C SER A 110 0.27 6.67 -6.66
N ASP A 111 -0.10 5.56 -7.29
CA ASP A 111 0.51 4.27 -7.05
C ASP A 111 1.75 4.01 -7.92
N ALA A 112 2.06 4.92 -8.85
CA ALA A 112 3.18 4.78 -9.78
C ALA A 112 4.52 4.59 -9.05
N ASP A 113 4.70 5.27 -7.91
CA ASP A 113 5.90 5.17 -7.09
C ASP A 113 6.12 3.76 -6.53
N TRP A 114 5.06 2.99 -6.34
CA TRP A 114 5.14 1.64 -5.80
C TRP A 114 5.20 0.57 -6.88
N ARG A 115 4.54 0.81 -8.02
CA ARG A 115 4.52 -0.12 -9.17
C ARG A 115 5.91 -0.49 -9.70
N ALA A 116 6.87 0.44 -9.65
CA ALA A 116 8.25 0.18 -10.06
C ALA A 116 8.96 -0.90 -9.23
N PHE A 117 8.47 -1.20 -8.02
CA PHE A 117 9.03 -2.21 -7.12
C PHE A 117 8.14 -3.45 -7.00
N GLU A 118 7.15 -3.58 -7.87
CA GLU A 118 6.23 -4.71 -7.87
C GLU A 118 6.95 -6.01 -8.21
N VAL A 119 6.86 -6.97 -7.30
CA VAL A 119 7.37 -8.33 -7.51
C VAL A 119 6.34 -9.06 -8.35
N ARG A 120 6.57 -9.16 -9.66
CA ARG A 120 5.68 -9.85 -10.60
C ARG A 120 6.05 -11.33 -10.78
N THR A 121 7.34 -11.64 -10.85
CA THR A 121 7.85 -13.01 -11.00
C THR A 121 9.06 -13.24 -10.09
N GLY A 122 9.17 -14.48 -9.58
CA GLY A 122 10.36 -14.96 -8.86
C GLY A 122 10.78 -14.11 -7.64
N ARG A 123 12.08 -14.20 -7.32
CA ARG A 123 12.72 -13.37 -6.30
C ARG A 123 13.11 -12.02 -6.93
N PRO A 124 12.85 -10.87 -6.28
CA PRO A 124 13.27 -9.58 -6.80
C PRO A 124 14.79 -9.54 -6.97
N ALA A 125 15.25 -8.83 -8.01
CA ALA A 125 16.68 -8.67 -8.27
C ALA A 125 17.41 -8.11 -7.03
N PRO A 126 18.67 -8.51 -6.78
CA PRO A 126 19.48 -7.94 -5.70
C PRO A 126 19.44 -6.41 -5.71
N GLY A 127 19.32 -5.80 -4.52
CA GLY A 127 19.26 -4.34 -4.37
C GLY A 127 17.89 -3.69 -4.65
N THR A 128 16.89 -4.42 -5.15
CA THR A 128 15.52 -3.87 -5.34
C THR A 128 14.94 -3.32 -4.04
N LEU A 129 15.13 -4.03 -2.93
CA LEU A 129 14.69 -3.57 -1.61
C LEU A 129 15.37 -2.25 -1.18
N ALA A 130 16.67 -2.11 -1.43
CA ALA A 130 17.41 -0.90 -1.10
C ALA A 130 16.90 0.30 -1.93
N LYS A 131 16.67 0.10 -3.23
CA LYS A 131 16.08 1.11 -4.12
C LYS A 131 14.66 1.50 -3.68
N ALA A 132 13.84 0.52 -3.32
CA ALA A 132 12.48 0.74 -2.83
C ALA A 132 12.48 1.56 -1.53
N ARG A 133 13.39 1.24 -0.58
CA ARG A 133 13.58 2.01 0.66
C ARG A 133 14.03 3.44 0.37
N ALA A 134 15.01 3.63 -0.51
CA ALA A 134 15.48 4.96 -0.90
C ALA A 134 14.37 5.80 -1.53
N ARG A 135 13.54 5.21 -2.40
CA ARG A 135 12.39 5.90 -2.99
C ARG A 135 11.33 6.26 -1.94
N ALA A 136 11.05 5.36 -0.99
CA ALA A 136 10.14 5.62 0.11
C ALA A 136 10.63 6.78 0.99
N LEU A 137 11.93 6.82 1.31
CA LEU A 137 12.54 7.93 2.06
C LEU A 137 12.43 9.25 1.31
N LYS A 138 12.73 9.27 0.00
CA LYS A 138 12.59 10.48 -0.82
C LYS A 138 11.14 10.97 -0.89
N ALA A 139 10.18 10.07 -1.01
CA ALA A 139 8.76 10.42 -1.02
C ALA A 139 8.30 11.00 0.33
N LEU A 140 8.77 10.43 1.44
CA LEU A 140 8.53 10.96 2.79
C LEU A 140 9.16 12.34 2.96
N ALA A 141 10.43 12.52 2.60
CA ALA A 141 11.12 13.80 2.71
C ALA A 141 10.39 14.89 1.93
N ALA A 142 9.99 14.62 0.68
CA ALA A 142 9.20 15.54 -0.13
C ALA A 142 7.84 15.89 0.52
N ALA A 143 7.14 14.90 1.07
CA ALA A 143 5.85 15.12 1.74
C ALA A 143 5.94 15.96 3.02
N PHE A 144 7.10 15.95 3.69
CA PHE A 144 7.36 16.71 4.91
C PHE A 144 8.21 17.96 4.70
N GLY A 145 8.52 18.32 3.45
CA GLY A 145 9.35 19.50 3.14
C GLY A 145 10.79 19.38 3.66
N LEU A 146 11.30 18.17 3.87
CA LEU A 146 12.67 17.91 4.29
C LEU A 146 13.58 17.82 3.06
N GLN A 147 14.76 18.43 3.11
CA GLN A 147 15.78 18.18 2.10
C GLN A 147 16.25 16.73 2.22
N ALA A 148 16.20 16.00 1.10
CA ALA A 148 16.51 14.57 1.00
C ALA A 148 17.98 14.33 0.61
#